data_AF-A0A1I1CB78-F1
#
_entry.id   AF-A0A1I1CB78-F1
#
_cell.length_a   1.000
_cell.length_b   1.000
_cell.length_c   1.000
_cell.angle_alpha   90.00
_cell.angle_beta   90.00
_cell.angle_gamma   90.00
#
_symmetry.space_group_name_H-M   'P 1'
#
loop_
_entity.id
_entity.type
_entity.pdbx_description
1 polymer ?
#
loop_
_entity_poly.entity_id
_entity_poly.type
_entity_poly.pdbx_seq_one_letter_code
_entity_poly.pdbx_strand_id
1 'polypeptide(L)'
;MTGPSPGGALAAAENRAGRAGAGMYAFTLCLVLLAAAGLAGLLLKQPYLFPSLGPIVMLYFESPMQKSARPRNTLIGHAVAILAGVGCLAVFGLADHPPVVQEGISGMRIGAAALSVALTALVLRLLACPHPPAGATTLIISLGLLTSAGELVSIAAAVVLVTVLGVALNRIFGVRQPLWS
;
A
#
# COMPACT_ATOMS: atom_id res chain seq x y z
N MET A 1 -2.72 -26.50 0.12
CA MET A 1 -4.00 -25.87 0.50
C MET A 1 -4.27 -24.76 -0.52
N THR A 2 -5.14 -25.01 -1.48
CA THR A 2 -5.61 -23.99 -2.42
C THR A 2 -6.53 -23.05 -1.64
N GLY A 3 -6.19 -21.76 -1.59
CA GLY A 3 -7.07 -20.76 -0.98
C GLY A 3 -8.43 -20.69 -1.69
N PRO A 4 -9.42 -19.98 -1.13
CA PRO A 4 -10.70 -19.81 -1.80
C PRO A 4 -10.48 -19.20 -3.20
N SER A 5 -11.09 -19.82 -4.22
CA SER A 5 -11.02 -19.33 -5.60
C SER A 5 -11.71 -17.96 -5.72
N PRO A 6 -11.09 -16.98 -6.40
CA PRO A 6 -11.74 -15.70 -6.63
C PRO A 6 -12.96 -15.90 -7.53
N GLY A 7 -14.18 -15.82 -6.98
CA GLY A 7 -15.39 -15.80 -7.79
C GLY A 7 -15.53 -14.51 -8.64
N GLY A 8 -16.64 -14.38 -9.37
CA GLY A 8 -16.96 -13.15 -10.10
C GLY A 8 -16.19 -12.96 -11.40
N ALA A 9 -15.98 -11.70 -11.78
CA ALA A 9 -15.40 -11.33 -13.08
C ALA A 9 -13.94 -11.78 -13.22
N LEU A 10 -13.18 -11.91 -12.11
CA LEU A 10 -11.82 -12.42 -12.13
C LEU A 10 -11.78 -13.89 -12.58
N ALA A 11 -12.54 -14.78 -11.92
CA ALA A 11 -12.67 -16.17 -12.38
C ALA A 11 -13.24 -16.26 -13.79
N ALA A 12 -14.23 -15.43 -14.15
CA ALA A 12 -14.80 -15.46 -15.49
C ALA A 12 -13.75 -15.08 -16.56
N ALA A 13 -12.93 -14.07 -16.30
CA ALA A 13 -11.86 -13.65 -17.20
C ALA A 13 -10.77 -14.72 -17.31
N GLU A 14 -10.37 -15.32 -16.18
CA GLU A 14 -9.39 -16.41 -16.15
C GLU A 14 -9.89 -17.67 -16.86
N ASN A 15 -11.15 -18.06 -16.65
CA ASN A 15 -11.75 -19.20 -17.35
C ASN A 15 -11.87 -18.97 -18.86
N ARG A 16 -12.09 -17.73 -19.29
CA ARG A 16 -12.28 -17.38 -20.71
C ARG A 16 -10.98 -17.31 -21.49
N ALA A 17 -9.90 -16.78 -20.90
CA ALA A 17 -8.66 -16.48 -21.61
C ALA A 17 -7.38 -16.82 -20.81
N GLY A 18 -7.49 -17.64 -19.77
CA GLY A 18 -6.38 -18.01 -18.90
C GLY A 18 -5.71 -16.81 -18.26
N ARG A 19 -4.37 -16.86 -18.20
CA ARG A 19 -3.53 -15.81 -17.59
C ARG A 19 -3.71 -14.44 -18.25
N ALA A 20 -3.99 -14.40 -19.57
CA ALA A 20 -4.21 -13.14 -20.29
C ALA A 20 -5.51 -12.45 -19.83
N GLY A 21 -6.57 -13.22 -19.58
CA GLY A 21 -7.83 -12.70 -19.05
C GLY A 21 -7.67 -12.10 -17.65
N ALA A 22 -7.03 -12.84 -16.75
CA ALA A 22 -6.71 -12.34 -15.41
C ALA A 22 -5.79 -11.10 -15.45
N GLY A 23 -4.80 -11.09 -16.34
CA GLY A 23 -3.91 -9.95 -16.55
C GLY A 23 -4.64 -8.69 -17.04
N MET A 24 -5.56 -8.84 -18.00
CA MET A 24 -6.38 -7.71 -18.50
C MET A 24 -7.34 -7.17 -17.44
N TYR A 25 -7.91 -8.05 -16.60
CA TYR A 25 -8.71 -7.66 -15.45
C TYR A 25 -7.89 -6.79 -14.48
N ALA A 26 -6.72 -7.29 -14.05
CA ALA A 26 -5.84 -6.57 -13.13
C ALA A 26 -5.34 -5.25 -13.73
N PHE A 27 -4.89 -5.26 -14.99
CA PHE A 27 -4.46 -4.07 -15.72
C PHE A 27 -5.53 -2.97 -15.67
N THR A 28 -6.77 -3.32 -16.02
CA THR A 28 -7.87 -2.36 -16.12
C THR A 28 -8.20 -1.74 -14.77
N LEU A 29 -8.35 -2.57 -13.73
CA LEU A 29 -8.73 -2.07 -12.41
C LEU A 29 -7.59 -1.33 -11.70
N CYS A 30 -6.35 -1.78 -11.84
CA CYS A 30 -5.18 -1.04 -11.38
C CYS A 30 -5.09 0.34 -12.03
N LEU A 31 -5.27 0.41 -13.37
CA LEU A 31 -5.25 1.67 -14.11
C LEU A 31 -6.34 2.63 -13.63
N VAL A 32 -7.58 2.16 -13.54
CA VAL A 32 -8.72 2.98 -13.08
C VAL A 32 -8.49 3.49 -11.67
N LEU A 33 -8.07 2.62 -10.74
CA LEU A 33 -7.94 2.99 -9.34
C LEU A 33 -6.75 3.94 -9.09
N LEU A 34 -5.61 3.71 -9.73
CA LEU A 34 -4.46 4.62 -9.63
C LEU A 34 -4.71 5.95 -10.35
N ALA A 35 -5.43 5.95 -11.47
CA ALA A 35 -5.85 7.19 -12.12
C ALA A 35 -6.79 8.00 -11.21
N ALA A 36 -7.71 7.35 -10.50
CA ALA A 36 -8.58 8.02 -9.53
C ALA A 36 -7.79 8.63 -8.36
N ALA A 37 -6.82 7.89 -7.80
CA ALA A 37 -5.93 8.41 -6.76
C ALA A 37 -5.07 9.58 -7.27
N GLY A 38 -4.52 9.47 -8.48
CA GLY A 38 -3.77 10.54 -9.15
C GLY A 38 -4.61 11.79 -9.40
N LEU A 39 -5.86 11.63 -9.85
CA LEU A 39 -6.80 12.73 -10.04
C LEU A 39 -7.13 13.42 -8.71
N ALA A 40 -7.34 12.66 -7.63
CA ALA A 40 -7.52 13.23 -6.30
C ALA A 40 -6.29 14.06 -5.88
N GLY A 41 -5.08 13.54 -6.13
CA GLY A 41 -3.83 14.27 -5.87
C GLY A 41 -3.70 15.55 -6.69
N LEU A 42 -4.10 15.52 -7.96
CA LEU A 42 -4.10 16.69 -8.83
C LEU A 42 -5.07 17.78 -8.32
N LEU A 43 -6.29 17.38 -7.94
CA LEU A 43 -7.32 18.30 -7.44
C LEU A 43 -6.94 18.90 -6.08
N LEU A 44 -6.38 18.07 -5.18
CA LEU A 44 -6.01 18.48 -3.83
C LEU A 44 -4.63 19.13 -3.75
N LYS A 45 -3.83 19.05 -4.82
CA LYS A 45 -2.41 19.45 -4.86
C LYS A 45 -1.59 18.78 -3.76
N GLN A 46 -1.81 17.47 -3.59
CA GLN A 46 -1.20 16.64 -2.55
C GLN A 46 -0.68 15.31 -3.14
N PRO A 47 0.30 14.65 -2.50
CA PRO A 47 0.92 13.45 -3.05
C PRO A 47 0.06 12.20 -2.81
N TYR A 48 -1.11 12.12 -3.45
CA TYR A 48 -2.01 10.96 -3.38
C TYR A 48 -1.54 9.78 -4.24
N LEU A 49 -0.51 9.97 -5.07
CA LEU A 49 0.08 8.93 -5.89
C LEU A 49 1.54 8.71 -5.48
N PHE A 50 1.77 7.72 -4.63
CA PHE A 50 3.09 7.34 -4.12
C PHE A 50 3.37 5.84 -4.32
N PRO A 51 4.66 5.44 -4.38
CA PRO A 51 5.05 4.11 -4.87
C PRO A 51 4.36 2.91 -4.19
N SER A 52 4.07 2.98 -2.89
CA SER A 52 3.48 1.85 -2.19
C SER A 52 2.03 1.55 -2.60
N LEU A 53 1.31 2.47 -3.27
CA LEU A 53 -0.04 2.20 -3.77
C LEU A 53 -0.07 1.16 -4.89
N GLY A 54 1.00 1.05 -5.69
CA GLY A 54 1.10 0.07 -6.78
C GLY A 54 0.89 -1.36 -6.27
N PRO A 55 1.72 -1.85 -5.34
CA PRO A 55 1.54 -3.16 -4.73
C PRO A 55 0.19 -3.35 -4.00
N ILE A 56 -0.45 -2.29 -3.48
CA ILE A 56 -1.80 -2.40 -2.89
C ILE A 56 -2.82 -2.79 -3.96
N VAL A 57 -2.86 -2.05 -5.08
CA VAL A 57 -3.83 -2.31 -6.15
C VAL A 57 -3.57 -3.66 -6.83
N MET A 58 -2.29 -4.04 -6.99
CA MET A 58 -1.92 -5.38 -7.47
C MET A 58 -2.42 -6.47 -6.53
N LEU A 59 -2.26 -6.32 -5.21
CA LEU A 59 -2.83 -7.28 -4.25
C LEU A 59 -4.35 -7.37 -4.37
N TYR A 60 -5.03 -6.24 -4.51
CA TYR A 60 -6.50 -6.20 -4.56
C TYR A 60 -7.05 -6.85 -5.83
N PHE A 61 -6.36 -6.76 -6.96
CA PHE A 61 -6.92 -7.22 -8.24
C PHE A 61 -6.26 -8.49 -8.80
N GLU A 62 -5.01 -8.80 -8.42
CA GLU A 62 -4.33 -10.04 -8.81
C GLU A 62 -4.47 -11.14 -7.75
N SER A 63 -4.60 -10.78 -6.48
CA SER A 63 -4.64 -11.74 -5.37
C SER A 63 -5.63 -11.35 -4.25
N PRO A 64 -6.91 -11.03 -4.59
CA PRO A 64 -7.91 -10.51 -3.64
C PRO A 64 -8.20 -11.44 -2.45
N MET A 65 -7.91 -12.73 -2.60
CA MET A 65 -8.19 -13.75 -1.58
C MET A 65 -7.02 -13.97 -0.61
N GLN A 66 -5.86 -13.36 -0.86
CA GLN A 66 -4.72 -13.42 0.05
C GLN A 66 -4.98 -12.61 1.32
N LYS A 67 -4.43 -13.06 2.44
CA LYS A 67 -4.52 -12.30 3.71
C LYS A 67 -3.99 -10.88 3.58
N SER A 68 -2.96 -10.68 2.74
CA SER A 68 -2.36 -9.37 2.51
C SER A 68 -3.22 -8.38 1.73
N ALA A 69 -4.21 -8.85 0.98
CA ALA A 69 -5.16 -8.01 0.25
C ALA A 69 -6.35 -7.54 1.12
N ARG A 70 -6.43 -7.98 2.38
CA ARG A 70 -7.52 -7.60 3.27
C ARG A 70 -7.46 -6.10 3.60
N PRO A 71 -8.57 -5.36 3.47
CA PRO A 71 -8.68 -3.95 3.88
C PRO A 71 -8.17 -3.67 5.29
N ARG A 72 -8.53 -4.53 6.27
CA ARG A 72 -8.00 -4.44 7.64
C ARG A 72 -6.46 -4.39 7.65
N ASN A 73 -5.81 -5.29 6.91
CA ASN A 73 -4.37 -5.41 6.88
C ASN A 73 -3.73 -4.24 6.12
N THR A 74 -4.38 -3.72 5.08
CA THR A 74 -3.97 -2.47 4.42
C THR A 74 -3.95 -1.31 5.41
N LEU A 75 -5.08 -1.04 6.08
CA LEU A 75 -5.21 0.10 6.99
C LEU A 75 -4.25 0.00 8.18
N ILE A 76 -4.20 -1.15 8.86
CA ILE A 76 -3.27 -1.38 9.98
C ILE A 76 -1.82 -1.35 9.48
N GLY A 77 -1.55 -1.96 8.33
CA GLY A 77 -0.25 -1.97 7.65
C GLY A 77 0.34 -0.58 7.53
N HIS A 78 -0.40 0.31 6.89
CA HIS A 78 0.06 1.66 6.62
C HIS A 78 0.08 2.55 7.87
N ALA A 79 -0.83 2.35 8.83
CA ALA A 79 -0.75 3.05 10.12
C ALA A 79 0.55 2.70 10.87
N VAL A 80 0.89 1.41 10.94
CA VAL A 80 2.15 0.94 11.55
C VAL A 80 3.35 1.48 10.77
N ALA A 81 3.31 1.45 9.43
CA ALA A 81 4.38 1.97 8.58
C ALA A 81 4.67 3.45 8.81
N ILE A 82 3.62 4.27 8.93
CA ILE A 82 3.75 5.70 9.21
C ILE A 82 4.42 5.92 10.56
N LEU A 83 3.92 5.26 11.60
CA LEU A 83 4.48 5.40 12.96
C LEU A 83 5.93 4.92 13.04
N ALA A 84 6.26 3.79 12.42
CA ALA A 84 7.61 3.25 12.39
C ALA A 84 8.57 4.15 11.60
N GLY A 85 8.15 4.67 10.44
CA GLY A 85 8.94 5.58 9.62
C GLY A 85 9.26 6.89 10.35
N VAL A 86 8.23 7.56 10.89
CA VAL A 86 8.39 8.83 11.63
C VAL A 86 9.19 8.60 12.91
N GLY A 87 8.89 7.54 13.67
CA GLY A 87 9.61 7.22 14.90
C GLY A 87 11.10 7.00 14.66
N CYS A 88 11.47 6.30 13.58
CA CYS A 88 12.88 6.12 13.24
C CYS A 88 13.55 7.40 12.74
N LEU A 89 12.86 8.27 11.99
CA LEU A 89 13.44 9.60 11.69
C LEU A 89 13.76 10.37 12.97
N ALA A 90 12.84 10.38 13.94
CA ALA A 90 13.06 11.06 15.22
C ALA A 90 14.22 10.47 16.01
N VAL A 91 14.28 9.14 16.17
CA VAL A 91 15.34 8.44 16.92
C VAL A 91 16.72 8.69 16.31
N PHE A 92 16.81 8.77 14.98
CA PHE A 92 18.07 9.01 14.28
C PHE A 92 18.36 10.51 14.04
N GLY A 93 17.53 11.42 14.53
CA GLY A 93 17.74 12.87 14.39
C GLY A 93 17.56 13.39 12.95
N LEU A 94 16.77 12.70 12.13
CA LEU A 94 16.59 12.98 10.70
C LEU A 94 15.26 13.67 10.35
N ALA A 95 14.47 14.07 11.35
CA ALA A 95 13.13 14.63 11.15
C ALA A 95 13.13 15.89 10.26
N ASP A 96 14.14 16.74 10.42
CA ASP A 96 14.29 18.01 9.68
C ASP A 96 15.35 17.93 8.56
N HIS A 97 15.90 16.75 8.30
CA HIS A 97 16.89 16.55 7.24
C HIS A 97 16.22 16.50 5.85
N PRO A 98 16.91 16.98 4.79
CA PRO A 98 16.43 16.81 3.42
C PRO A 98 16.21 15.33 3.05
N PRO A 99 15.45 15.03 1.99
CA PRO A 99 15.29 13.67 1.49
C PRO A 99 16.62 13.03 1.07
N VAL A 100 16.70 11.69 1.14
CA VAL A 100 17.91 10.91 0.74
C VAL A 100 18.36 11.20 -0.69
N VAL A 101 17.43 11.54 -1.59
CA VAL A 101 17.73 11.85 -3.00
C VAL A 101 18.45 13.19 -3.18
N GLN A 102 18.44 14.06 -2.16
CA GLN A 102 19.13 15.34 -2.15
C GLN A 102 20.43 15.29 -1.33
N GLU A 103 20.39 14.68 -0.14
CA GLU A 103 21.52 14.66 0.79
C GLU A 103 22.45 13.43 0.58
N GLY A 104 21.96 12.39 -0.11
CA GLY A 104 22.64 11.11 -0.25
C GLY A 104 22.41 10.17 0.94
N ILE A 105 23.01 8.98 0.87
CA ILE A 105 22.90 7.95 1.91
C ILE A 105 23.94 8.19 3.00
N SER A 106 23.50 8.24 4.26
CA SER A 106 24.35 8.30 5.46
C SER A 106 24.12 7.08 6.35
N GLY A 107 25.03 6.82 7.29
CA GLY A 107 24.89 5.73 8.27
C GLY A 107 23.60 5.86 9.11
N MET A 108 23.24 7.08 9.51
CA MET A 108 21.99 7.34 10.22
C MET A 108 20.77 7.05 9.35
N ARG A 109 20.81 7.41 8.06
CA ARG A 109 19.73 7.11 7.11
C ARG A 109 19.56 5.60 6.89
N ILE A 110 20.67 4.87 6.77
CA ILE A 110 20.66 3.39 6.69
C ILE A 110 20.00 2.81 7.94
N GLY A 111 20.40 3.28 9.12
CA GLY A 111 19.82 2.85 10.39
C GLY A 111 18.31 3.11 10.48
N ALA A 112 17.87 4.33 10.15
CA ALA A 112 16.47 4.69 10.14
C ALA A 112 15.64 3.85 9.15
N ALA A 113 16.14 3.66 7.93
CA ALA A 113 15.46 2.86 6.90
C ALA A 113 15.38 1.37 7.27
N ALA A 114 16.50 0.77 7.69
CA ALA A 114 16.53 -0.65 8.05
C ALA A 114 15.70 -0.94 9.30
N LEU A 115 15.84 -0.13 10.37
CA LEU A 115 15.11 -0.35 11.62
C LEU A 115 13.61 -0.13 11.43
N SER A 116 13.20 0.92 10.71
CA SER A 116 11.77 1.20 10.50
C SER A 116 11.06 0.06 9.78
N VAL A 117 11.68 -0.52 8.75
CA VAL A 117 11.12 -1.68 8.03
C VAL A 117 11.10 -2.93 8.92
N ALA A 118 12.17 -3.19 9.69
CA ALA A 118 12.21 -4.30 10.64
C ALA A 118 11.10 -4.21 11.70
N LEU A 119 10.89 -3.01 12.26
CA LEU A 119 9.81 -2.74 13.21
C LEU A 119 8.44 -2.92 12.56
N THR A 120 8.25 -2.42 11.33
CA THR A 120 7.01 -2.61 10.57
C THR A 120 6.72 -4.10 10.39
N ALA A 121 7.70 -4.87 9.95
CA ALA A 121 7.56 -6.32 9.75
C ALA A 121 7.24 -7.05 11.07
N LEU A 122 7.95 -6.72 12.15
CA LEU A 122 7.72 -7.31 13.47
C LEU A 122 6.30 -7.03 13.96
N VAL A 123 5.88 -5.76 13.97
CA VAL A 123 4.55 -5.36 14.47
C VAL A 123 3.44 -5.98 13.62
N LEU A 124 3.56 -5.97 12.29
CA LEU A 124 2.55 -6.59 11.43
C LEU A 124 2.48 -8.10 11.59
N ARG A 125 3.62 -8.76 11.86
CA ARG A 125 3.64 -10.18 12.21
C ARG A 125 2.91 -10.44 13.53
N LEU A 126 3.16 -9.63 14.56
CA LEU A 126 2.52 -9.75 15.87
C LEU A 126 1.00 -9.47 15.80
N LEU A 127 0.57 -8.51 14.98
CA LEU A 127 -0.84 -8.18 14.78
C LEU A 127 -1.58 -9.14 13.83
N ALA A 128 -0.88 -10.15 13.28
CA ALA A 128 -1.37 -11.04 12.23
C ALA A 128 -1.97 -10.26 11.03
N CYS A 129 -1.33 -9.14 10.68
CA CYS A 129 -1.74 -8.24 9.61
C CYS A 129 -0.66 -8.17 8.52
N PRO A 130 -0.28 -9.29 7.87
CA PRO A 130 0.73 -9.24 6.80
C PRO A 130 0.26 -8.27 5.73
N HIS A 131 1.07 -7.26 5.43
CA HIS A 131 0.80 -6.31 4.36
C HIS A 131 2.13 -5.76 3.82
N PRO A 132 2.85 -6.51 2.96
CA PRO A 132 4.13 -6.08 2.41
C PRO A 132 4.17 -4.67 1.81
N PRO A 133 3.11 -4.14 1.15
CA PRO A 133 3.12 -2.76 0.64
C PRO A 133 3.38 -1.69 1.71
N ALA A 134 3.03 -1.97 2.97
CA ALA A 134 3.35 -1.10 4.11
C ALA A 134 4.84 -0.82 4.23
N GLY A 135 5.71 -1.80 3.93
CA GLY A 135 7.16 -1.63 3.99
C GLY A 135 7.68 -0.55 3.03
N ALA A 136 7.04 -0.38 1.87
CA ALA A 136 7.37 0.71 0.95
C ALA A 136 6.94 2.08 1.51
N THR A 137 5.79 2.19 2.19
CA THR A 137 5.41 3.43 2.92
C THR A 137 6.40 3.75 4.01
N THR A 138 6.83 2.74 4.77
CA THR A 138 7.84 2.90 5.81
C THR A 138 9.13 3.50 5.22
N LEU A 139 9.61 2.97 4.09
CA LEU A 139 10.81 3.49 3.41
C LEU A 139 10.61 4.88 2.83
N ILE A 140 9.45 5.18 2.23
CA ILE A 140 9.14 6.53 1.73
C ILE A 140 9.36 7.57 2.84
N ILE A 141 8.89 7.26 4.05
CA ILE A 141 9.00 8.15 5.19
C ILE A 141 10.43 8.14 5.74
N SER A 142 11.02 6.99 6.04
CA SER A 142 12.36 6.91 6.66
C SER A 142 13.51 7.35 5.75
N LEU A 143 13.28 7.43 4.43
CA LEU A 143 14.17 8.04 3.45
C LEU A 143 13.93 9.55 3.27
N GLY A 144 12.98 10.13 3.99
CA GLY A 144 12.68 11.56 3.97
C GLY A 144 11.89 12.04 2.75
N LEU A 145 11.24 11.14 1.99
CA LEU A 145 10.58 11.54 0.73
C LEU A 145 9.24 12.25 0.95
N LEU A 146 8.47 11.81 1.97
CA LEU A 146 7.18 12.38 2.35
C LEU A 146 7.09 12.35 3.88
N THR A 147 7.27 13.49 4.54
CA THR A 147 7.47 13.55 6.01
C THR A 147 6.71 14.68 6.68
N SER A 148 6.31 15.72 5.96
CA SER A 148 5.52 16.79 6.54
C SER A 148 4.15 16.29 7.00
N ALA A 149 3.56 16.96 8.00
CA ALA A 149 2.26 16.55 8.54
C ALA A 149 1.18 16.43 7.45
N GLY A 150 1.15 17.35 6.48
CA GLY A 150 0.22 17.31 5.36
C GLY A 150 0.45 16.12 4.42
N GLU A 151 1.70 15.74 4.18
CA GLU A 151 2.03 14.56 3.36
C GLU A 151 1.67 13.27 4.08
N LEU A 152 1.92 13.16 5.38
CA LEU A 152 1.53 11.98 6.17
C LEU A 152 0.01 11.80 6.21
N VAL A 153 -0.74 12.90 6.35
CA VAL A 153 -2.21 12.90 6.23
C VAL A 153 -2.63 12.48 4.82
N SER A 154 -1.95 12.96 3.78
CA SER A 154 -2.23 12.60 2.40
C SER A 154 -1.97 11.12 2.11
N ILE A 155 -0.90 10.54 2.66
CA ILE A 155 -0.63 9.09 2.60
C ILE A 155 -1.79 8.32 3.24
N ALA A 156 -2.19 8.68 4.46
CA ALA A 156 -3.27 8.00 5.15
C ALA A 156 -4.61 8.10 4.40
N ALA A 157 -4.94 9.29 3.90
CA ALA A 157 -6.16 9.54 3.13
C ALA A 157 -6.17 8.77 1.80
N ALA A 158 -5.06 8.73 1.08
CA ALA A 158 -4.94 7.98 -0.16
C ALA A 158 -5.04 6.47 0.07
N VAL A 159 -4.45 5.94 1.15
CA VAL A 159 -4.60 4.52 1.54
C VAL A 159 -6.07 4.21 1.83
N VAL A 160 -6.78 5.06 2.56
CA VAL A 160 -8.22 4.90 2.82
C VAL A 160 -9.01 4.94 1.51
N LEU A 161 -8.75 5.93 0.64
CA LEU A 161 -9.41 6.06 -0.65
C LEU A 161 -9.23 4.81 -1.52
N VAL A 162 -7.99 4.36 -1.71
CA VAL A 162 -7.67 3.16 -2.50
C VAL A 162 -8.29 1.92 -1.88
N THR A 163 -8.28 1.81 -0.55
CA THR A 163 -8.92 0.70 0.16
C THR A 163 -10.42 0.66 -0.11
N VAL A 164 -11.12 1.78 0.06
CA VAL A 164 -12.57 1.88 -0.13
C VAL A 164 -12.95 1.60 -1.59
N LEU A 165 -12.31 2.28 -2.54
CA LEU A 165 -12.60 2.11 -3.97
C LEU A 165 -12.22 0.71 -4.47
N GLY A 166 -11.08 0.17 -4.01
CA GLY A 166 -10.65 -1.17 -4.38
C GLY A 166 -11.59 -2.26 -3.86
N VAL A 167 -12.09 -2.13 -2.61
CA VAL A 167 -13.16 -2.99 -2.09
C VAL A 167 -14.41 -2.85 -2.94
N ALA A 168 -14.86 -1.63 -3.21
CA ALA A 168 -16.07 -1.36 -3.97
C ALA A 168 -15.99 -2.00 -5.37
N LEU A 169 -14.88 -1.81 -6.08
CA LEU A 169 -14.64 -2.42 -7.39
C LEU A 169 -14.70 -3.94 -7.32
N ASN A 170 -14.00 -4.57 -6.37
CA ASN A 170 -14.07 -6.02 -6.20
C ASN A 170 -15.52 -6.50 -5.94
N ARG A 171 -16.29 -5.78 -5.12
CA ARG A 171 -17.70 -6.12 -4.87
C ARG A 171 -18.59 -5.95 -6.10
N ILE A 172 -18.42 -4.86 -6.86
CA ILE A 172 -19.14 -4.60 -8.12
C ILE A 172 -18.89 -5.72 -9.12
N PHE A 173 -17.65 -6.20 -9.22
CA PHE A 173 -17.26 -7.27 -10.13
C PHE A 173 -17.47 -8.68 -9.54
N GLY A 174 -18.19 -8.82 -8.41
CA GLY A 174 -18.53 -10.10 -7.81
C GLY A 174 -17.39 -10.83 -7.10
N VAL A 175 -16.23 -10.18 -6.94
CA VAL A 175 -15.07 -10.68 -6.19
C VAL A 175 -15.27 -10.39 -4.70
N ARG A 176 -15.59 -11.42 -3.92
CA ARG A 176 -15.85 -11.30 -2.48
C ARG A 176 -14.57 -11.40 -1.66
N GLN A 177 -13.72 -10.37 -1.76
CA GLN A 177 -12.52 -10.30 -0.92
C GLN A 177 -12.88 -10.26 0.58
N PRO A 178 -12.18 -11.02 1.44
CA PRO A 178 -12.38 -10.96 2.89
C PRO A 178 -12.00 -9.58 3.45
N LEU A 179 -12.83 -9.03 4.33
CA LEU A 179 -12.59 -7.71 4.91
C LEU A 179 -11.75 -7.76 6.19
N TRP A 180 -11.92 -8.81 7.01
CA TRP A 180 -11.40 -8.90 8.37
C TRP A 180 -10.82 -10.29 8.74
N SER A 181 -11.61 -11.36 8.59
CA SER A 181 -11.31 -12.75 9.00
C SER A 181 -10.78 -13.62 7.87
#